data_AF-A0A1D1ZZX4-F1
#
_entry.id   AF-A0A1D1ZZX4-F1
#
_cell.length_a   1.000
_cell.length_b   1.000
_cell.length_c   1.000
_cell.angle_alpha   90.00
_cell.angle_beta   90.00
_cell.angle_gamma   90.00
#
_symmetry.space_group_name_H-M   'P 1'
#
loop_
_entity.id
_entity.type
_entity.pdbx_description
1 polymer ?
#
loop_
_entity_poly.entity_id
_entity_poly.type
_entity_poly.pdbx_seq_one_letter_code
_entity_poly.pdbx_strand_id
1 'polypeptide(L)'
;MPPKKKDKDAGSEQTLTRIAIVSSDKCKPKKCRQECKKSCPVVKVGKLCVEVVPTSKIAWISEELCIGCGICVKKCPFDAIMIINLPKDLEKETTHRYGANTFKLHRLPVPRPGQVLGLVGSNGTGKSTALKILAGKLKPNLGKFNSPPDWADILTHFRGSELQNYFTRILEDDVKAIIKPQYVDHIPKAVRGNVGVVLEEKDQRGQKEALLRDLDLEQVTDRNVENLSGGELQRFAIAVVALQEAGVYMIDEPSSYLDVRQRLKAAEVIRGLLASDKYVIVVEHDLSVLDYLSDFICCLYGKPGAYGVVTLPFSVREGINIFLGGFVPTENLRFREESLSFKVSDTTVDGDEGAKRFLSYKYPAMTKTQGNFKLHVEAGEFTDSEIIVMLGENGTGKTTFIRMLAGMLKPGVRG
;
A
#
# COMPACT_ATOMS: atom_id res chain seq x y z
N MET A 1 -53.66 -40.13 5.50
CA MET A 1 -52.72 -39.38 4.64
C MET A 1 -51.82 -38.54 5.54
N PRO A 2 -50.52 -38.84 5.66
CA PRO A 2 -49.60 -37.97 6.37
C PRO A 2 -49.13 -36.81 5.46
N PRO A 3 -48.79 -35.64 6.03
CA PRO A 3 -48.54 -34.43 5.26
C PRO A 3 -47.18 -34.46 4.55
N LYS A 4 -47.15 -33.89 3.35
CA LYS A 4 -45.97 -33.74 2.46
C LYS A 4 -44.82 -33.05 3.18
N LYS A 5 -43.64 -33.69 3.17
CA LYS A 5 -42.35 -33.05 3.48
C LYS A 5 -42.14 -31.88 2.52
N LYS A 6 -41.90 -30.69 3.06
CA LYS A 6 -41.34 -29.54 2.33
C LYS A 6 -39.96 -29.94 1.81
N ASP A 7 -39.77 -29.84 0.50
CA ASP A 7 -38.47 -29.91 -0.13
C ASP A 7 -37.57 -28.82 0.48
N LYS A 8 -36.44 -29.26 1.03
CA LYS A 8 -35.36 -28.37 1.44
C LYS A 8 -34.70 -27.87 0.15
N ASP A 9 -34.66 -26.55 0.01
CA ASP A 9 -33.87 -25.85 -1.00
C ASP A 9 -32.47 -26.48 -1.12
N ALA A 10 -32.19 -27.02 -2.30
CA ALA A 10 -30.86 -27.43 -2.70
C ALA A 10 -30.02 -26.15 -2.83
N GLY A 11 -29.19 -25.89 -1.82
CA GLY A 11 -28.16 -24.85 -1.90
C GLY A 11 -27.30 -25.08 -3.14
N SER A 12 -27.26 -24.10 -4.04
CA SER A 12 -26.32 -24.09 -5.15
C SER A 12 -24.91 -24.23 -4.60
N GLU A 13 -24.27 -25.39 -4.79
CA GLU A 13 -22.84 -25.57 -4.53
C GLU A 13 -22.07 -24.57 -5.40
N GLN A 14 -21.71 -23.44 -4.81
CA GLN A 14 -20.81 -22.47 -5.41
C GLN A 14 -19.47 -23.16 -5.61
N THR A 15 -19.29 -23.72 -6.81
CA THR A 15 -18.00 -24.24 -7.26
C THR A 15 -16.94 -23.14 -7.10
N LEU A 16 -15.97 -23.32 -6.20
CA LEU A 16 -14.94 -22.32 -5.89
C LEU A 16 -13.85 -22.32 -6.96
N THR A 17 -13.38 -21.15 -7.35
CA THR A 17 -12.18 -20.98 -8.17
C THR A 17 -10.93 -21.08 -7.29
N ARG A 18 -9.86 -21.66 -7.81
CA ARG A 18 -8.62 -21.86 -7.05
C ARG A 18 -7.50 -21.01 -7.61
N ILE A 19 -6.81 -20.30 -6.74
CA ILE A 19 -5.55 -19.63 -7.07
C ILE A 19 -4.42 -20.42 -6.43
N ALA A 20 -3.45 -20.80 -7.24
CA ALA A 20 -2.20 -21.38 -6.77
C ALA A 20 -1.07 -20.39 -7.02
N ILE A 21 -0.35 -19.98 -5.97
CA ILE A 21 0.76 -19.03 -6.04
C ILE A 21 2.03 -19.72 -5.61
N VAL A 22 3.11 -19.51 -6.37
CA VAL A 22 4.44 -20.05 -6.06
C VAL A 22 5.45 -18.91 -6.02
N SER A 23 6.09 -18.70 -4.88
CA SER A 23 7.11 -17.67 -4.69
C SER A 23 8.43 -18.10 -5.36
N SER A 24 8.90 -17.32 -6.33
CA SER A 24 10.20 -17.54 -7.00
C SER A 24 11.39 -17.46 -6.03
N ASP A 25 11.27 -16.61 -5.02
CA ASP A 25 12.36 -16.33 -4.09
C ASP A 25 12.56 -17.50 -3.12
N LYS A 26 11.45 -18.06 -2.64
CA LYS A 26 11.43 -19.18 -1.69
C LYS A 26 11.50 -20.56 -2.35
N CYS A 27 10.92 -20.74 -3.54
CA CYS A 27 10.88 -22.04 -4.19
C CYS A 27 12.28 -22.47 -4.63
N LYS A 28 12.81 -23.55 -4.03
CA LYS A 28 14.10 -24.15 -4.42
C LYS A 28 13.92 -25.64 -4.76
N PRO A 29 13.47 -25.97 -6.00
CA PRO A 29 13.25 -27.36 -6.41
C PRO A 29 14.43 -28.29 -6.16
N LYS A 30 15.67 -27.83 -6.42
CA LYS A 30 16.91 -28.59 -6.15
C LYS A 30 17.06 -29.05 -4.69
N LYS A 31 16.55 -28.27 -3.73
CA LYS A 31 16.76 -28.51 -2.28
C LYS A 31 15.57 -29.15 -1.57
N CYS A 32 14.37 -29.13 -2.16
CA CYS A 32 13.14 -29.64 -1.50
C CYS A 32 12.73 -31.06 -1.92
N ARG A 33 13.52 -31.79 -2.71
CA ARG A 33 13.18 -33.13 -3.25
C ARG A 33 11.81 -33.20 -3.96
N GLN A 34 11.30 -32.05 -4.42
CA GLN A 34 10.00 -31.88 -5.08
C GLN A 34 8.81 -32.44 -4.31
N GLU A 35 8.79 -32.27 -2.98
CA GLU A 35 7.71 -32.78 -2.11
C GLU A 35 6.29 -32.33 -2.53
N CYS A 36 6.16 -31.14 -3.13
CA CYS A 36 4.89 -30.65 -3.65
C CYS A 36 4.30 -31.56 -4.74
N LYS A 37 5.13 -32.15 -5.60
CA LYS A 37 4.71 -33.10 -6.65
C LYS A 37 4.41 -34.48 -6.06
N LYS A 38 5.30 -34.99 -5.20
CA LYS A 38 5.18 -36.32 -4.58
C LYS A 38 3.98 -36.45 -3.64
N SER A 39 3.69 -35.38 -2.90
CA SER A 39 2.60 -35.37 -1.92
C SER A 39 1.23 -35.01 -2.52
N CYS A 40 1.18 -34.53 -3.77
CA CYS A 40 -0.08 -34.09 -4.39
C CYS A 40 -0.95 -35.31 -4.77
N PRO A 41 -2.18 -35.44 -4.23
CA PRO A 41 -3.05 -36.59 -4.52
C PRO A 41 -3.45 -36.64 -6.00
N VAL A 42 -3.64 -35.50 -6.65
CA VAL A 42 -4.01 -35.43 -8.07
C VAL A 42 -2.89 -35.96 -8.97
N VAL A 43 -1.64 -35.72 -8.59
CA VAL A 43 -0.46 -36.29 -9.29
C VAL A 43 -0.35 -37.80 -9.04
N LYS A 44 -0.66 -38.28 -7.82
CA LYS A 44 -0.69 -39.72 -7.52
C LYS A 44 -1.73 -40.49 -8.34
N VAL A 45 -2.82 -39.84 -8.72
CA VAL A 45 -3.86 -40.40 -9.62
C VAL A 45 -3.45 -40.31 -11.10
N GLY A 46 -2.28 -39.75 -11.42
CA GLY A 46 -1.72 -39.70 -12.78
C GLY A 46 -2.01 -38.42 -13.56
N LYS A 47 -2.64 -37.39 -12.95
CA LYS A 47 -2.90 -36.11 -13.61
C LYS A 47 -1.79 -35.09 -13.36
N LEU A 48 -1.51 -34.22 -14.34
CA LEU A 48 -0.43 -33.22 -14.28
C LEU A 48 -0.82 -31.96 -13.48
N CYS A 49 -1.16 -32.12 -12.21
CA CYS A 49 -1.53 -30.98 -11.36
C CYS A 49 -0.31 -30.16 -10.90
N VAL A 50 0.82 -30.80 -10.62
CA VAL A 50 2.05 -30.14 -10.20
C VAL A 50 3.21 -30.59 -11.07
N GLU A 51 3.82 -29.63 -11.77
CA GLU A 51 4.95 -29.86 -12.66
C GLU A 51 6.20 -29.22 -12.08
N VAL A 52 7.18 -30.06 -11.74
CA VAL A 52 8.48 -29.63 -11.23
C VAL A 52 9.49 -30.76 -11.42
N VAL A 53 10.70 -30.39 -11.85
CA VAL A 53 11.87 -31.27 -11.91
C VAL A 53 13.03 -30.65 -11.11
N PRO A 54 14.07 -31.40 -10.72
CA PRO A 54 15.20 -30.83 -9.98
C PRO A 54 15.89 -29.66 -10.69
N THR A 55 15.90 -29.64 -12.02
CA THR A 55 16.47 -28.56 -12.83
C THR A 55 15.55 -27.35 -12.96
N SER A 56 14.27 -27.46 -12.59
CA SER A 56 13.32 -26.35 -12.66
C SER A 56 13.77 -25.19 -11.76
N LYS A 57 13.61 -23.97 -12.27
CA LYS A 57 13.78 -22.75 -11.46
C LYS A 57 12.65 -22.61 -10.43
N ILE A 58 11.43 -22.96 -10.81
CA ILE A 58 10.22 -22.85 -9.99
C ILE A 58 9.28 -24.03 -10.24
N ALA A 59 8.43 -24.38 -9.28
CA ALA A 59 7.36 -25.34 -9.48
C ALA A 59 6.14 -24.67 -10.13
N TRP A 60 5.47 -25.37 -11.05
CA TRP A 60 4.21 -24.92 -11.66
C TRP A 60 3.04 -25.76 -11.11
N ILE A 61 1.90 -25.11 -10.89
CA ILE A 61 0.69 -25.75 -10.36
C ILE A 61 -0.49 -25.36 -11.25
N SER A 62 -1.16 -26.36 -11.82
CA SER A 62 -2.41 -26.19 -12.57
C SER A 62 -3.55 -25.79 -11.64
N GLU A 63 -4.15 -24.61 -11.88
CA GLU A 63 -5.31 -24.12 -11.13
C GLU A 63 -6.59 -24.90 -11.47
N GLU A 64 -6.69 -25.43 -12.69
CA GLU A 64 -7.82 -26.24 -13.18
C GLU A 64 -7.85 -27.64 -12.56
N LEU A 65 -6.69 -28.30 -12.46
CA LEU A 65 -6.59 -29.67 -11.95
C LEU A 65 -6.45 -29.73 -10.42
N CYS A 66 -5.97 -28.67 -9.79
CA CYS A 66 -5.80 -28.61 -8.35
C CYS A 66 -7.16 -28.74 -7.64
N ILE A 67 -7.28 -29.63 -6.66
CA ILE A 67 -8.51 -29.82 -5.87
C ILE A 67 -8.59 -28.93 -4.63
N GLY A 68 -7.58 -28.10 -4.35
CA GLY A 68 -7.58 -27.20 -3.20
C GLY A 68 -7.27 -27.86 -1.84
N CYS A 69 -6.77 -29.10 -1.83
CA CYS A 69 -6.53 -29.86 -0.58
C CYS A 69 -5.45 -29.28 0.36
N GLY A 70 -4.62 -28.34 -0.11
CA GLY A 70 -3.59 -27.68 0.70
C GLY A 70 -2.42 -28.57 1.15
N ILE A 71 -2.35 -29.84 0.73
CA ILE A 71 -1.28 -30.76 1.14
C ILE A 71 0.10 -30.26 0.68
N CYS A 72 0.20 -29.75 -0.56
CA CYS A 72 1.45 -29.21 -1.08
C CYS A 72 1.93 -27.96 -0.33
N VAL A 73 1.01 -27.19 0.29
CA VAL A 73 1.35 -26.05 1.15
C VAL A 73 2.01 -26.56 2.42
N LYS A 74 1.35 -27.47 3.15
CA LYS A 74 1.84 -28.04 4.41
C LYS A 74 3.15 -28.83 4.27
N LYS A 75 3.39 -29.42 3.09
CA LYS A 75 4.58 -30.24 2.82
C LYS A 75 5.73 -29.45 2.18
N CYS A 76 5.54 -28.18 1.84
CA CYS A 76 6.62 -27.38 1.28
C CYS A 76 7.60 -26.99 2.39
N PRO A 77 8.88 -27.40 2.34
CA PRO A 77 9.84 -27.06 3.41
C PRO A 77 10.28 -25.58 3.41
N PHE A 78 9.85 -24.80 2.43
CA PHE A 78 10.24 -23.39 2.25
C PHE A 78 9.04 -22.43 2.29
N ASP A 79 7.84 -22.92 2.60
CA ASP A 79 6.60 -22.14 2.57
C ASP A 79 6.42 -21.31 1.28
N ALA A 80 6.80 -21.94 0.16
CA ALA A 80 6.86 -21.27 -1.14
C ALA A 80 5.52 -21.35 -1.91
N ILE A 81 4.56 -22.13 -1.44
CA ILE A 81 3.30 -22.42 -2.14
C ILE A 81 2.14 -21.89 -1.32
N MET A 82 1.20 -21.20 -1.98
CA MET A 82 -0.08 -20.82 -1.40
C MET A 82 -1.21 -21.32 -2.29
N ILE A 83 -2.22 -21.94 -1.70
CA ILE A 83 -3.45 -22.34 -2.38
C ILE A 83 -4.61 -21.60 -1.72
N ILE A 84 -5.40 -20.90 -2.52
CA ILE A 84 -6.48 -20.02 -2.06
C ILE A 84 -7.74 -20.42 -2.83
N ASN A 85 -8.83 -20.61 -2.11
CA ASN A 85 -10.15 -20.81 -2.71
C ASN A 85 -10.86 -19.46 -2.75
N LEU A 86 -11.24 -19.01 -3.94
CA LEU A 86 -12.00 -17.79 -4.17
C LEU A 86 -13.42 -18.13 -4.66
N PRO A 87 -14.40 -17.26 -4.38
CA PRO A 87 -15.67 -17.26 -5.11
C PRO A 87 -15.46 -17.20 -6.62
N LYS A 88 -16.27 -17.95 -7.38
CA LYS A 88 -16.18 -18.02 -8.85
C LYS A 88 -16.39 -16.68 -9.54
N ASP A 89 -17.20 -15.81 -8.94
CA ASP A 89 -17.54 -14.52 -9.54
C ASP A 89 -16.32 -13.60 -9.68
N LEU A 90 -15.35 -13.70 -8.76
CA LEU A 90 -14.10 -12.92 -8.82
C LEU A 90 -13.21 -13.31 -10.01
N GLU A 91 -13.31 -14.55 -10.51
CA GLU A 91 -12.50 -14.99 -11.65
C GLU A 91 -12.84 -14.21 -12.92
N LYS A 92 -14.13 -13.92 -13.13
CA LYS A 92 -14.61 -13.11 -14.26
C LYS A 92 -14.15 -11.66 -14.18
N GLU A 93 -13.85 -11.17 -12.99
CA GLU A 93 -13.43 -9.80 -12.72
C GLU A 93 -11.90 -9.67 -12.64
N THR A 94 -11.15 -10.66 -13.15
CA THR A 94 -9.69 -10.61 -13.19
C THR A 94 -9.24 -9.51 -14.16
N THR A 95 -8.60 -8.48 -13.64
CA THR A 95 -8.06 -7.36 -14.42
C THR A 95 -6.68 -7.68 -14.99
N HIS A 96 -5.79 -8.22 -14.15
CA HIS A 96 -4.39 -8.41 -14.52
C HIS A 96 -3.74 -9.58 -13.78
N ARG A 97 -2.81 -10.26 -14.47
CA ARG A 97 -1.94 -11.31 -13.91
C ARG A 97 -0.56 -11.24 -14.54
N TYR A 98 0.51 -11.26 -13.75
CA TYR A 98 1.89 -11.18 -14.29
C TYR A 98 2.35 -12.47 -14.98
N GLY A 99 1.78 -13.61 -14.63
CA GLY A 99 2.15 -14.92 -15.15
C GLY A 99 1.52 -16.07 -14.37
N ALA A 100 1.78 -17.30 -14.80
CA ALA A 100 1.32 -18.50 -14.11
C ALA A 100 1.81 -18.54 -12.66
N ASN A 101 0.92 -18.87 -11.73
CA ASN A 101 1.19 -18.94 -10.29
C ASN A 101 1.78 -17.66 -9.65
N THR A 102 1.53 -16.50 -10.26
CA THR A 102 1.88 -15.18 -9.71
C THR A 102 0.63 -14.39 -9.31
N PHE A 103 0.87 -13.23 -8.69
CA PHE A 103 -0.15 -12.29 -8.22
C PHE A 103 -1.24 -12.01 -9.26
N LYS A 104 -2.50 -12.05 -8.83
CA LYS A 104 -3.70 -11.65 -9.60
C LYS A 104 -4.36 -10.41 -9.00
N LEU A 105 -4.69 -9.44 -9.85
CA LEU A 105 -5.50 -8.28 -9.47
C LEU A 105 -6.91 -8.44 -10.02
N HIS A 106 -7.91 -8.29 -9.17
CA HIS A 106 -9.32 -8.32 -9.49
C HIS A 106 -9.91 -6.92 -9.32
N ARG A 107 -10.73 -6.51 -10.30
CA ARG A 107 -11.30 -5.16 -10.42
C ARG A 107 -10.23 -4.06 -10.48
N LEU A 108 -10.69 -2.81 -10.60
CA LEU A 108 -9.87 -1.61 -10.55
C LEU A 108 -10.62 -0.53 -9.77
N PRO A 109 -9.91 0.41 -9.13
CA PRO A 109 -10.55 1.58 -8.59
C PRO A 109 -11.10 2.44 -9.73
N VAL A 110 -12.24 3.09 -9.48
CA VAL A 110 -12.97 3.86 -10.48
C VAL A 110 -12.80 5.35 -10.18
N PRO A 111 -11.83 6.04 -10.81
CA PRO A 111 -11.60 7.46 -10.56
C PRO A 111 -12.69 8.31 -11.21
N ARG A 112 -13.11 9.36 -10.51
CA ARG A 112 -14.07 10.36 -10.98
C ARG A 112 -13.43 11.74 -11.05
N PRO A 113 -13.75 12.55 -12.07
CA PRO A 113 -13.21 13.90 -12.16
C PRO A 113 -13.83 14.79 -11.07
N GLY A 114 -13.09 15.79 -10.60
CA GLY A 114 -13.54 16.69 -9.55
C GLY A 114 -13.64 16.07 -8.16
N GLN A 115 -13.11 14.85 -7.97
CA GLN A 115 -13.08 14.16 -6.69
C GLN A 115 -11.72 13.53 -6.42
N VAL A 116 -11.34 13.44 -5.14
CA VAL A 116 -10.17 12.70 -4.68
C VAL A 116 -10.59 11.27 -4.32
N LEU A 117 -10.05 10.30 -5.04
CA LEU A 117 -10.24 8.87 -4.75
C LEU A 117 -9.10 8.35 -3.86
N GLY A 118 -9.44 8.00 -2.63
CA GLY A 118 -8.54 7.36 -1.68
C GLY A 118 -8.48 5.84 -1.86
N LEU A 119 -7.28 5.27 -1.83
CA LEU A 119 -7.05 3.82 -1.85
C LEU A 119 -6.36 3.40 -0.56
N VAL A 120 -6.99 2.45 0.14
CA VAL A 120 -6.46 1.86 1.38
C VAL A 120 -6.39 0.35 1.27
N GLY A 121 -5.33 -0.26 1.79
CA GLY A 121 -5.17 -1.71 1.74
C GLY A 121 -3.79 -2.15 2.19
N SER A 122 -3.62 -3.40 2.60
CA SER A 122 -2.32 -3.91 3.03
C SER A 122 -1.30 -3.94 1.89
N ASN A 123 0.00 -4.00 2.22
CA ASN A 123 1.05 -4.06 1.20
C ASN A 123 0.99 -5.36 0.42
N GLY A 124 1.28 -5.29 -0.88
CA GLY A 124 1.22 -6.47 -1.76
C GLY A 124 -0.18 -6.89 -2.19
N THR A 125 -1.22 -6.08 -1.95
CA THR A 125 -2.59 -6.28 -2.48
C THR A 125 -2.82 -5.68 -3.87
N GLY A 126 -1.80 -5.06 -4.47
CA GLY A 126 -1.86 -4.57 -5.85
C GLY A 126 -2.22 -3.10 -6.04
N LYS A 127 -2.21 -2.27 -4.99
CA LYS A 127 -2.40 -0.80 -5.07
C LYS A 127 -1.55 -0.17 -6.18
N SER A 128 -0.22 -0.33 -6.12
CA SER A 128 0.68 0.20 -7.14
C SER A 128 0.52 -0.46 -8.52
N THR A 129 0.02 -1.70 -8.61
CA THR A 129 -0.33 -2.33 -9.89
C THR A 129 -1.56 -1.66 -10.49
N ALA A 130 -2.59 -1.37 -9.69
CA ALA A 130 -3.78 -0.63 -10.13
C ALA A 130 -3.42 0.77 -10.63
N LEU A 131 -2.54 1.49 -9.91
CA LEU A 131 -2.05 2.81 -10.34
C LEU A 131 -1.32 2.73 -11.70
N LYS A 132 -0.44 1.74 -11.90
CA LYS A 132 0.25 1.56 -13.18
C LYS A 132 -0.71 1.28 -14.34
N ILE A 133 -1.79 0.53 -14.07
CA ILE A 133 -2.83 0.26 -15.07
C ILE A 133 -3.61 1.52 -15.40
N LEU A 134 -4.09 2.23 -14.37
CA LEU A 134 -4.83 3.48 -14.55
C LEU A 134 -3.98 4.58 -15.17
N ALA A 135 -2.65 4.54 -15.04
CA ALA A 135 -1.77 5.52 -15.66
C ALA A 135 -1.37 5.16 -17.10
N GLY A 136 -1.91 4.08 -17.67
CA GLY A 136 -1.55 3.60 -19.01
C GLY A 136 -0.15 2.97 -19.12
N LYS A 137 0.64 2.93 -18.02
CA LYS A 137 2.00 2.34 -18.00
C LYS A 137 1.99 0.81 -18.02
N LEU A 138 0.86 0.19 -17.67
CA LEU A 138 0.66 -1.26 -17.70
C LEU A 138 -0.68 -1.59 -18.34
N LYS A 139 -0.67 -2.22 -19.52
CA LYS A 139 -1.90 -2.71 -20.16
C LYS A 139 -2.49 -3.87 -19.35
N PRO A 140 -3.77 -3.83 -18.96
CA PRO A 140 -4.41 -4.96 -18.30
C PRO A 140 -4.52 -6.13 -19.28
N ASN A 141 -4.32 -7.36 -18.81
CA ASN A 141 -4.35 -8.56 -19.66
C ASN A 141 -5.56 -9.46 -19.39
N LEU A 142 -6.46 -9.06 -18.50
CA LEU A 142 -7.68 -9.78 -18.15
C LEU A 142 -7.41 -11.24 -17.71
N GLY A 143 -6.25 -11.48 -17.08
CA GLY A 143 -5.78 -12.81 -16.69
C GLY A 143 -5.14 -13.63 -17.82
N LYS A 144 -5.21 -13.18 -19.07
CA LYS A 144 -4.62 -13.83 -20.25
C LYS A 144 -3.18 -13.36 -20.49
N PHE A 145 -2.23 -13.85 -19.69
CA PHE A 145 -0.83 -13.43 -19.77
C PHE A 145 -0.04 -14.03 -20.96
N ASN A 146 -0.48 -15.17 -21.52
CA ASN A 146 0.16 -15.78 -22.70
C ASN A 146 -0.27 -15.14 -24.02
N SER A 147 -1.50 -14.65 -24.07
CA SER A 147 -2.08 -13.96 -25.23
C SER A 147 -2.88 -12.75 -24.74
N PRO A 148 -2.19 -11.66 -24.35
CA PRO A 148 -2.85 -10.47 -23.84
C PRO A 148 -3.80 -9.87 -24.88
N PRO A 149 -5.04 -9.51 -24.50
CA PRO A 149 -6.03 -8.91 -25.40
C PRO A 149 -5.62 -7.52 -25.88
N ASP A 150 -6.27 -7.06 -26.94
CA ASP A 150 -6.13 -5.68 -27.42
C ASP A 150 -7.03 -4.69 -26.69
N TRP A 151 -6.76 -3.39 -26.87
CA TRP A 151 -7.53 -2.35 -26.20
C TRP A 151 -9.01 -2.38 -26.54
N ALA A 152 -9.39 -2.79 -27.75
CA ALA A 152 -10.79 -2.98 -28.13
C ALA A 152 -11.51 -4.04 -27.26
N ASP A 153 -10.83 -5.15 -26.97
CA ASP A 153 -11.35 -6.21 -26.10
C ASP A 153 -11.40 -5.75 -24.63
N ILE A 154 -10.39 -5.00 -24.19
CA ILE A 154 -10.33 -4.44 -22.83
C ILE A 154 -11.48 -3.44 -22.63
N LEU A 155 -11.70 -2.53 -23.57
CA LEU A 155 -12.82 -1.57 -23.53
C LEU A 155 -14.18 -2.28 -23.58
N THR A 156 -14.27 -3.39 -24.32
CA THR A 156 -15.48 -4.23 -24.34
C THR A 156 -15.70 -4.94 -23.01
N HIS A 157 -14.63 -5.38 -22.33
CA HIS A 157 -14.73 -5.96 -20.99
C HIS A 157 -15.25 -4.95 -19.95
N PHE A 158 -14.80 -3.70 -20.03
CA PHE A 158 -15.26 -2.62 -19.15
C PHE A 158 -16.52 -1.89 -19.67
N ARG A 159 -17.21 -2.43 -20.69
CA ARG A 159 -18.32 -1.75 -21.35
C ARG A 159 -19.45 -1.40 -20.36
N GLY A 160 -19.92 -0.16 -20.42
CA GLY A 160 -20.98 0.35 -19.55
C GLY A 160 -20.52 0.74 -18.15
N SER A 161 -19.21 0.72 -17.89
CA SER A 161 -18.61 1.24 -16.64
C SER A 161 -17.92 2.58 -16.86
N GLU A 162 -17.71 3.35 -15.80
CA GLU A 162 -16.94 4.60 -15.84
C GLU A 162 -15.48 4.38 -16.29
N LEU A 163 -14.92 3.18 -16.07
CA LEU A 163 -13.58 2.82 -16.53
C LEU A 163 -13.46 2.77 -18.06
N GLN A 164 -14.54 2.44 -18.78
CA GLN A 164 -14.52 2.47 -20.24
C GLN A 164 -14.19 3.88 -20.75
N ASN A 165 -14.89 4.89 -20.23
CA ASN A 165 -14.68 6.28 -20.60
C ASN A 165 -13.28 6.76 -20.19
N TYR A 166 -12.84 6.39 -18.98
CA TYR A 166 -11.51 6.73 -18.49
C TYR A 166 -10.39 6.16 -19.38
N PHE A 167 -10.45 4.87 -19.73
CA PHE A 167 -9.45 4.25 -20.62
C PHE A 167 -9.49 4.84 -22.02
N THR A 168 -10.67 5.18 -22.54
CA THR A 168 -10.80 5.82 -23.87
C THR A 168 -10.05 7.15 -23.89
N ARG A 169 -10.26 8.02 -22.88
CA ARG A 169 -9.56 9.31 -22.76
C ARG A 169 -8.04 9.18 -22.61
N ILE A 170 -7.56 8.11 -21.97
CA ILE A 170 -6.12 7.85 -21.87
C ILE A 170 -5.54 7.39 -23.21
N LEU A 171 -6.28 6.57 -23.96
CA LEU A 171 -5.80 6.03 -25.24
C LEU A 171 -5.80 7.06 -26.37
N GLU A 172 -6.72 8.02 -26.29
CA GLU A 172 -6.79 9.15 -27.23
C GLU A 172 -5.77 10.26 -26.88
N ASP A 173 -4.91 10.05 -25.87
CA ASP A 173 -3.94 11.02 -25.34
C ASP A 173 -4.57 12.35 -24.86
N ASP A 174 -5.89 12.39 -24.68
CA ASP A 174 -6.63 13.55 -24.15
C ASP A 174 -6.24 13.87 -22.70
N VAL A 175 -5.73 12.87 -21.97
CA VAL A 175 -5.47 12.97 -20.53
C VAL A 175 -4.10 12.43 -20.18
N LYS A 176 -3.18 13.33 -19.84
CA LYS A 176 -1.87 12.99 -19.30
C LYS A 176 -1.97 12.58 -17.82
N ALA A 177 -1.37 11.43 -17.49
CA ALA A 177 -1.27 10.94 -16.11
C ALA A 177 0.13 11.15 -15.51
N ILE A 178 0.19 11.75 -14.33
CA ILE A 178 1.42 11.94 -13.56
C ILE A 178 1.35 11.11 -12.28
N ILE A 179 2.46 10.47 -11.93
CA ILE A 179 2.56 9.59 -10.75
C ILE A 179 3.69 10.07 -9.84
N LYS A 180 3.38 10.35 -8.57
CA LYS A 180 4.37 10.37 -7.49
C LYS A 180 4.62 8.92 -7.04
N PRO A 181 5.84 8.38 -7.17
CA PRO A 181 6.14 7.01 -6.79
C PRO A 181 6.17 6.82 -5.26
N GLN A 182 5.84 5.61 -4.79
CA GLN A 182 5.87 5.23 -3.38
C GLN A 182 7.25 5.49 -2.74
N TYR A 183 8.30 4.88 -3.33
CA TYR A 183 9.67 4.97 -2.82
C TYR A 183 10.38 6.21 -3.35
N VAL A 184 10.56 7.20 -2.47
CA VAL A 184 11.28 8.43 -2.82
C VAL A 184 12.79 8.25 -2.91
N ASP A 185 13.36 7.23 -2.26
CA ASP A 185 14.80 6.94 -2.28
C ASP A 185 15.37 6.65 -3.68
N HIS A 186 14.50 6.39 -4.66
CA HIS A 186 14.88 6.19 -6.06
C HIS A 186 14.92 7.50 -6.87
N ILE A 187 14.29 8.57 -6.38
CA ILE A 187 14.22 9.87 -7.06
C ILE A 187 15.61 10.45 -7.30
N PRO A 188 16.54 10.49 -6.32
CA PRO A 188 17.87 11.05 -6.53
C PRO A 188 18.70 10.29 -7.58
N LYS A 189 18.35 9.02 -7.85
CA LYS A 189 19.00 8.23 -8.90
C LYS A 189 18.52 8.61 -10.31
N ALA A 190 17.28 9.10 -10.41
CA ALA A 190 16.64 9.46 -11.68
C ALA A 190 16.73 10.96 -11.99
N VAL A 191 16.79 11.80 -10.96
CA VAL A 191 16.81 13.25 -11.06
C VAL A 191 18.04 13.78 -10.34
N ARG A 192 18.90 14.46 -11.09
CA ARG A 192 20.09 15.14 -10.58
C ARG A 192 19.95 16.64 -10.77
N GLY A 193 20.59 17.40 -9.89
CA GLY A 193 20.66 18.85 -9.97
C GLY A 193 20.18 19.54 -8.70
N ASN A 194 20.15 20.86 -8.79
CA ASN A 194 19.67 21.75 -7.75
C ASN A 194 18.13 21.73 -7.68
N VAL A 195 17.59 21.75 -6.46
CA VAL A 195 16.14 21.68 -6.22
C VAL A 195 15.40 22.82 -6.90
N GLY A 196 15.86 24.07 -6.74
CA GLY A 196 15.22 25.25 -7.33
C GLY A 196 15.19 25.24 -8.86
N VAL A 197 16.24 24.74 -9.49
CA VAL A 197 16.32 24.58 -10.96
C VAL A 197 15.35 23.52 -11.44
N VAL A 198 15.33 22.35 -10.79
CA VAL A 198 14.41 21.27 -11.20
C VAL A 198 12.96 21.69 -11.03
N LEU A 199 12.62 22.40 -9.96
CA LEU A 199 11.25 22.92 -9.76
C LEU A 199 10.88 23.95 -10.82
N GLU A 200 11.81 24.82 -11.22
CA GLU A 200 11.59 25.78 -12.32
C GLU A 200 11.29 25.07 -13.64
N GLU A 201 12.12 24.08 -14.02
CA GLU A 201 11.94 23.32 -15.25
C GLU A 201 10.62 22.52 -15.31
N LYS A 202 10.05 22.21 -14.15
CA LYS A 202 8.79 21.47 -14.03
C LYS A 202 7.58 22.35 -13.79
N ASP A 203 7.76 23.66 -13.61
CA ASP A 203 6.66 24.58 -13.38
C ASP A 203 5.89 24.87 -14.67
N GLN A 204 4.79 24.17 -14.84
CA GLN A 204 3.86 24.36 -15.95
C GLN A 204 2.65 25.20 -15.54
N ARG A 205 2.50 25.46 -14.24
CA ARG A 205 1.32 26.11 -13.64
C ARG A 205 1.62 27.51 -13.08
N GLY A 206 2.89 27.92 -13.06
CA GLY A 206 3.35 29.18 -12.46
C GLY A 206 3.17 29.21 -10.95
N GLN A 207 3.25 28.05 -10.27
CA GLN A 207 2.93 27.89 -8.84
C GLN A 207 4.15 27.58 -7.96
N LYS A 208 5.38 27.64 -8.50
CA LYS A 208 6.61 27.34 -7.77
C LYS A 208 6.72 28.07 -6.43
N GLU A 209 6.59 29.39 -6.43
CA GLU A 209 6.77 30.20 -5.21
C GLU A 209 5.74 29.87 -4.11
N ALA A 210 4.50 29.58 -4.50
CA ALA A 210 3.47 29.15 -3.56
C ALA A 210 3.78 27.78 -2.97
N LEU A 211 4.12 26.80 -3.83
CA LEU A 211 4.41 25.44 -3.40
C LEU A 211 5.71 25.33 -2.57
N LEU A 212 6.71 26.17 -2.82
CA LEU A 212 7.91 26.25 -1.98
C LEU A 212 7.58 26.68 -0.55
N ARG A 213 6.66 27.62 -0.38
CA ARG A 213 6.15 28.06 0.94
C ARG A 213 5.28 27.00 1.59
N ASP A 214 4.29 26.49 0.86
CA ASP A 214 3.30 25.56 1.40
C ASP A 214 3.95 24.24 1.85
N LEU A 215 5.01 23.80 1.17
CA LEU A 215 5.75 22.58 1.48
C LEU A 215 7.05 22.81 2.28
N ASP A 216 7.29 24.01 2.81
CA ASP A 216 8.48 24.35 3.60
C ASP A 216 9.80 23.95 2.90
N LEU A 217 9.91 24.25 1.61
CA LEU A 217 11.07 23.90 0.76
C LEU A 217 12.02 25.08 0.48
N GLU A 218 11.68 26.30 0.89
CA GLU A 218 12.51 27.50 0.64
C GLU A 218 13.97 27.31 1.07
N GLN A 219 14.19 26.70 2.24
CA GLN A 219 15.51 26.49 2.86
C GLN A 219 16.36 25.42 2.14
N VAL A 220 15.77 24.63 1.25
CA VAL A 220 16.45 23.54 0.53
C VAL A 220 16.57 23.81 -0.96
N THR A 221 16.07 24.95 -1.44
CA THR A 221 16.10 25.37 -2.84
C THR A 221 17.52 25.35 -3.41
N ASP A 222 18.51 25.77 -2.63
CA ASP A 222 19.93 25.82 -3.04
C ASP A 222 20.66 24.48 -2.94
N ARG A 223 20.01 23.44 -2.39
CA ARG A 223 20.62 22.12 -2.22
C ARG A 223 20.44 21.25 -3.47
N ASN A 224 21.30 20.26 -3.59
CA ASN A 224 21.12 19.18 -4.58
C ASN A 224 20.11 18.15 -4.06
N VAL A 225 19.33 17.58 -4.99
CA VAL A 225 18.30 16.56 -4.70
C VAL A 225 18.88 15.35 -3.93
N GLU A 226 20.13 14.97 -4.21
CA GLU A 226 20.83 13.86 -3.56
C GLU A 226 21.13 14.09 -2.07
N ASN A 227 21.14 15.35 -1.63
CA ASN A 227 21.45 15.73 -0.25
C ASN A 227 20.20 15.95 0.61
N LEU A 228 19.00 15.74 0.04
CA LEU A 228 17.75 15.88 0.77
C LEU A 228 17.53 14.71 1.74
N SER A 229 17.02 15.01 2.92
CA SER A 229 16.47 14.01 3.83
C SER A 229 15.19 13.39 3.25
N GLY A 230 14.76 12.23 3.77
CA GLY A 230 13.57 11.54 3.26
C GLY A 230 12.29 12.42 3.30
N GLY A 231 12.12 13.23 4.35
CA GLY A 231 10.99 14.17 4.45
C GLY A 231 11.08 15.33 3.45
N GLU A 232 12.27 15.91 3.26
CA GLU A 232 12.49 16.96 2.25
C GLU A 232 12.28 16.40 0.82
N LEU A 233 12.77 15.19 0.56
CA LEU A 233 12.64 14.50 -0.72
C LEU A 233 11.18 14.14 -1.04
N GLN A 234 10.42 13.74 -0.02
CA GLN A 234 8.99 13.51 -0.14
C GLN A 234 8.24 14.79 -0.51
N ARG A 235 8.50 15.91 0.18
CA ARG A 235 7.88 17.21 -0.14
C ARG A 235 8.30 17.72 -1.51
N PHE A 236 9.57 17.56 -1.89
CA PHE A 236 10.06 17.85 -3.24
C PHE A 236 9.31 17.02 -4.30
N ALA A 237 9.10 15.73 -4.07
CA ALA A 237 8.36 14.87 -5.01
C ALA A 237 6.91 15.33 -5.19
N ILE A 238 6.24 15.74 -4.11
CA ILE A 238 4.88 16.29 -4.16
C ILE A 238 4.88 17.62 -4.93
N ALA A 239 5.84 18.52 -4.67
CA ALA A 239 5.99 19.78 -5.38
C ALA A 239 6.16 19.56 -6.89
N VAL A 240 7.06 18.66 -7.31
CA VAL A 240 7.32 18.35 -8.72
C VAL A 240 6.07 17.86 -9.44
N VAL A 241 5.24 17.04 -8.78
CA VAL A 241 3.97 16.58 -9.35
C VAL A 241 2.94 17.70 -9.40
N ALA A 242 2.83 18.49 -8.32
CA ALA A 242 1.89 19.59 -8.22
C ALA A 242 2.18 20.72 -9.22
N LEU A 243 3.43 20.92 -9.61
CA LEU A 243 3.85 21.94 -10.58
C LEU A 243 3.50 21.60 -12.04
N GLN A 244 3.32 20.33 -12.35
CA GLN A 244 3.04 19.87 -13.71
C GLN A 244 1.55 19.90 -14.02
N GLU A 245 1.20 20.26 -15.25
CA GLU A 245 -0.19 20.25 -15.72
C GLU A 245 -0.54 18.86 -16.27
N ALA A 246 -1.58 18.27 -15.67
CA ALA A 246 -2.08 16.95 -16.03
C ALA A 246 -3.58 16.84 -15.75
N GLY A 247 -4.25 15.97 -16.49
CA GLY A 247 -5.64 15.63 -16.22
C GLY A 247 -5.78 14.56 -15.14
N VAL A 248 -4.74 13.77 -14.86
CA VAL A 248 -4.73 12.75 -13.81
C VAL A 248 -3.50 12.86 -12.93
N TYR A 249 -3.72 13.03 -11.63
CA TYR A 249 -2.69 13.01 -10.59
C TYR A 249 -2.82 11.75 -9.73
N MET A 250 -1.76 10.96 -9.67
CA MET A 250 -1.69 9.76 -8.82
C MET A 250 -0.58 9.92 -7.80
N ILE A 251 -0.91 9.77 -6.53
CA ILE A 251 0.01 10.05 -5.44
C ILE A 251 0.10 8.82 -4.54
N ASP A 252 1.21 8.08 -4.67
CA ASP A 252 1.45 6.85 -3.91
C ASP A 252 2.21 7.17 -2.61
N GLU A 253 1.53 7.01 -1.48
CA GLU A 253 2.02 7.27 -0.11
C GLU A 253 2.65 8.67 0.09
N PRO A 254 1.86 9.76 0.05
CA PRO A 254 2.33 11.13 0.29
C PRO A 254 2.76 11.42 1.74
N SER A 255 2.24 10.72 2.75
CA SER A 255 2.52 10.98 4.17
C SER A 255 3.81 10.38 4.71
N SER A 256 4.45 9.48 3.96
CA SER A 256 5.67 8.78 4.37
C SER A 256 6.80 9.76 4.73
N TYR A 257 7.48 9.51 5.84
CA TYR A 257 8.56 10.35 6.41
C TYR A 257 8.17 11.76 6.87
N LEU A 258 6.92 12.18 6.67
CA LEU A 258 6.44 13.49 7.11
C LEU A 258 6.01 13.47 8.57
N ASP A 259 6.28 14.55 9.29
CA ASP A 259 5.68 14.81 10.59
C ASP A 259 4.21 15.26 10.45
N VAL A 260 3.49 15.37 11.57
CA VAL A 260 2.05 15.67 11.59
C VAL A 260 1.73 16.97 10.85
N ARG A 261 2.52 18.02 11.04
CA ARG A 261 2.28 19.33 10.40
C ARG A 261 2.53 19.25 8.90
N GLN A 262 3.63 18.62 8.51
CA GLN A 262 3.99 18.42 7.10
C GLN A 262 2.97 17.56 6.36
N ARG A 263 2.37 16.56 7.02
CA ARG A 263 1.29 15.75 6.43
C ARG A 263 0.06 16.57 6.08
N LEU A 264 -0.39 17.44 6.99
CA LEU A 264 -1.55 18.31 6.75
C LEU A 264 -1.30 19.29 5.60
N LYS A 265 -0.15 19.96 5.59
CA LYS A 265 0.25 20.85 4.49
C LYS A 265 0.34 20.13 3.15
N ALA A 266 0.96 18.95 3.12
CA ALA A 266 1.01 18.12 1.92
C ALA A 266 -0.41 17.75 1.45
N ALA A 267 -1.30 17.45 2.39
CA ALA A 267 -2.67 17.10 2.07
C ALA A 267 -3.46 18.29 1.49
N GLU A 268 -3.28 19.49 2.03
CA GLU A 268 -3.83 20.74 1.48
C GLU A 268 -3.38 20.98 0.04
N VAL A 269 -2.07 20.84 -0.24
CA VAL A 269 -1.51 20.97 -1.59
C VAL A 269 -2.12 19.95 -2.55
N ILE A 270 -2.29 18.70 -2.13
CA ILE A 270 -2.88 17.64 -2.95
C ILE A 270 -4.35 17.94 -3.24
N ARG A 271 -5.13 18.38 -2.25
CA ARG A 271 -6.51 18.84 -2.48
C ARG A 271 -6.57 20.05 -3.40
N GLY A 272 -5.56 20.93 -3.37
CA GLY A 272 -5.43 22.07 -4.29
C GLY A 272 -5.22 21.68 -5.76
N LEU A 273 -4.94 20.41 -6.06
CA LEU A 273 -4.89 19.90 -7.45
C LEU A 273 -6.28 19.61 -8.02
N LEU A 274 -7.31 19.59 -7.18
CA LEU A 274 -8.66 19.27 -7.57
C LEU A 274 -9.25 20.36 -8.47
N ALA A 275 -9.75 19.94 -9.63
CA ALA A 275 -10.57 20.75 -10.52
C ALA A 275 -11.67 19.87 -11.11
N SER A 276 -12.74 20.48 -11.63
CA SER A 276 -13.93 19.77 -12.11
C SER A 276 -13.68 18.72 -13.19
N ASP A 277 -12.57 18.84 -13.92
CA ASP A 277 -12.16 17.98 -15.04
C ASP A 277 -10.93 17.10 -14.74
N LYS A 278 -10.35 17.24 -13.54
CA LYS A 278 -9.13 16.55 -13.10
C LYS A 278 -9.46 15.34 -12.22
N TYR A 279 -8.71 14.27 -12.40
CA TYR A 279 -8.76 13.07 -11.56
C TYR A 279 -7.62 13.10 -10.55
N VAL A 280 -7.92 12.85 -9.27
CA VAL A 280 -6.90 12.74 -8.23
C VAL A 280 -7.07 11.39 -7.53
N ILE A 281 -6.01 10.58 -7.51
CA ILE A 281 -5.97 9.28 -6.85
C ILE A 281 -4.86 9.30 -5.80
N VAL A 282 -5.21 9.01 -4.55
CA VAL A 282 -4.26 8.96 -3.44
C VAL A 282 -4.21 7.55 -2.88
N VAL A 283 -3.02 7.02 -2.68
CA VAL A 283 -2.80 5.79 -1.90
C VAL A 283 -2.25 6.19 -0.54
N GLU A 284 -2.97 5.84 0.53
CA GLU A 284 -2.55 6.16 1.88
C GLU A 284 -2.73 4.97 2.84
N HIS A 285 -1.88 4.98 3.87
CA HIS A 285 -1.94 4.04 4.98
C HIS A 285 -2.33 4.72 6.29
N ASP A 286 -2.13 6.03 6.37
CA ASP A 286 -2.58 6.85 7.48
C ASP A 286 -4.05 7.22 7.28
N LEU A 287 -4.93 6.60 8.09
CA LEU A 287 -6.38 6.81 7.99
C LEU A 287 -6.79 8.26 8.28
N SER A 288 -6.01 8.99 9.10
CA SER A 288 -6.31 10.40 9.41
C SER A 288 -6.04 11.31 8.22
N VAL A 289 -4.94 11.08 7.51
CA VAL A 289 -4.59 11.81 6.29
C VAL A 289 -5.54 11.43 5.15
N LEU A 290 -5.88 10.15 5.04
CA LEU A 290 -6.82 9.64 4.05
C LEU A 290 -8.22 10.25 4.22
N ASP A 291 -8.69 10.41 5.46
CA ASP A 291 -9.97 11.03 5.81
C ASP A 291 -10.03 12.50 5.36
N TYR A 292 -8.95 13.25 5.59
CA TYR A 292 -8.85 14.64 5.16
C TYR A 292 -8.75 14.76 3.63
N LEU A 293 -7.99 13.88 2.97
CA LEU A 293 -7.70 13.97 1.54
C LEU A 293 -8.86 13.58 0.63
N SER A 294 -9.54 12.49 0.98
CA SER A 294 -10.39 11.77 0.03
C SER A 294 -11.83 12.24 0.09
N ASP A 295 -12.54 12.14 -1.03
CA ASP A 295 -14.00 12.29 -1.06
C ASP A 295 -14.69 10.90 -1.12
N PHE A 296 -14.01 9.92 -1.70
CA PHE A 296 -14.40 8.50 -1.73
C PHE A 296 -13.22 7.61 -1.43
N ILE A 297 -13.48 6.42 -0.88
CA ILE A 297 -12.45 5.42 -0.58
C ILE A 297 -12.79 4.09 -1.25
N CYS A 298 -11.81 3.48 -1.91
CA CYS A 298 -11.83 2.06 -2.23
C CYS A 298 -10.89 1.29 -1.28
N CYS A 299 -11.39 0.20 -0.71
CA CYS A 299 -10.57 -0.72 0.05
C CYS A 299 -10.01 -1.81 -0.87
N LEU A 300 -8.73 -2.13 -0.70
CA LEU A 300 -8.09 -3.27 -1.32
C LEU A 300 -7.87 -4.34 -0.26
N TYR A 301 -8.48 -5.50 -0.49
CA TYR A 301 -8.32 -6.68 0.35
C TYR A 301 -7.75 -7.86 -0.44
N GLY A 302 -7.28 -8.86 0.27
CA GLY A 302 -6.71 -10.07 -0.31
C GLY A 302 -5.50 -10.54 0.46
N LYS A 303 -4.75 -11.47 -0.14
CA LYS A 303 -3.54 -12.02 0.46
C LYS A 303 -2.31 -11.41 -0.20
N PRO A 304 -1.42 -10.72 0.57
CA PRO A 304 -0.21 -10.11 0.04
C PRO A 304 0.60 -11.03 -0.88
N GLY A 305 0.91 -10.55 -2.08
CA GLY A 305 1.67 -11.29 -3.09
C GLY A 305 0.91 -12.43 -3.77
N ALA A 306 -0.35 -12.67 -3.40
CA ALA A 306 -1.16 -13.76 -3.93
C ALA A 306 -2.31 -13.24 -4.81
N TYR A 307 -3.21 -12.44 -4.24
CA TYR A 307 -4.27 -11.77 -4.99
C TYR A 307 -4.71 -10.51 -4.27
N GLY A 308 -5.31 -9.59 -5.02
CA GLY A 308 -5.99 -8.42 -4.48
C GLY A 308 -7.29 -8.16 -5.19
N VAL A 309 -8.29 -7.71 -4.45
CA VAL A 309 -9.60 -7.30 -4.95
C VAL A 309 -9.83 -5.86 -4.52
N VAL A 310 -10.25 -5.01 -5.45
CA VAL A 310 -10.67 -3.63 -5.17
C VAL A 310 -12.18 -3.62 -4.92
N THR A 311 -12.62 -3.07 -3.79
CA THR A 311 -14.05 -2.90 -3.51
C THR A 311 -14.67 -1.83 -4.41
N LEU A 312 -15.99 -1.77 -4.44
CA LEU A 312 -16.70 -0.58 -4.90
C LEU A 312 -16.33 0.64 -4.02
N PRO A 313 -16.45 1.88 -4.55
CA PRO A 313 -16.17 3.08 -3.78
C PRO A 313 -17.22 3.28 -2.68
N PHE A 314 -16.75 3.63 -1.49
CA PHE A 314 -17.56 4.00 -0.33
C PHE A 314 -17.35 5.47 0.02
N SER A 315 -18.29 6.04 0.79
CA SER A 315 -18.01 7.29 1.49
C SER A 315 -16.80 7.10 2.41
N VAL A 316 -16.05 8.18 2.65
CA VAL A 316 -14.80 8.14 3.43
C VAL A 316 -15.00 7.45 4.78
N ARG A 317 -16.01 7.89 5.54
CA ARG A 317 -16.32 7.36 6.87
C ARG A 317 -16.71 5.88 6.84
N GLU A 318 -17.55 5.47 5.88
CA GLU A 318 -17.91 4.05 5.74
C GLU A 318 -16.72 3.21 5.33
N GLY A 319 -15.93 3.66 4.35
CA GLY A 319 -14.75 2.95 3.87
C GLY A 319 -13.72 2.70 4.97
N ILE A 320 -13.44 3.72 5.81
CA ILE A 320 -12.53 3.59 6.95
C ILE A 320 -13.09 2.59 7.97
N ASN A 321 -14.39 2.64 8.29
CA ASN A 321 -15.01 1.72 9.24
C ASN A 321 -15.02 0.27 8.71
N ILE A 322 -15.28 0.07 7.42
CA ILE A 322 -15.18 -1.24 6.74
C ILE A 322 -13.75 -1.76 6.83
N PHE A 323 -12.76 -0.90 6.58
CA PHE A 323 -11.35 -1.25 6.66
C PHE A 323 -10.92 -1.65 8.08
N LEU A 324 -11.35 -0.91 9.11
CA LEU A 324 -11.09 -1.21 10.52
C LEU A 324 -11.85 -2.45 11.02
N GLY A 325 -13.08 -2.64 10.57
CA GLY A 325 -13.93 -3.78 10.91
C GLY A 325 -13.48 -5.09 10.27
N GLY A 326 -12.73 -5.03 9.15
CA GLY A 326 -12.24 -6.23 8.46
C GLY A 326 -13.30 -6.98 7.66
N PHE A 327 -14.45 -6.36 7.42
CA PHE A 327 -15.63 -6.96 6.78
C PHE A 327 -16.27 -5.99 5.81
N VAL A 328 -16.53 -6.44 4.58
CA VAL A 328 -17.19 -5.68 3.52
C VAL A 328 -18.66 -6.14 3.46
N PRO A 329 -19.63 -5.34 3.95
CA PRO A 329 -21.02 -5.76 4.04
C PRO A 329 -21.67 -6.02 2.68
N THR A 330 -21.36 -5.20 1.68
CA THR A 330 -21.94 -5.29 0.33
C THR A 330 -21.56 -6.59 -0.40
N GLU A 331 -20.44 -7.19 -0.03
CA GLU A 331 -19.95 -8.44 -0.61
C GLU A 331 -20.10 -9.63 0.36
N ASN A 332 -20.64 -9.39 1.56
CA ASN A 332 -20.68 -10.34 2.67
C ASN A 332 -19.34 -11.06 2.89
N LEU A 333 -18.23 -10.31 2.82
CA LEU A 333 -16.89 -10.86 2.81
C LEU A 333 -16.05 -10.33 3.97
N ARG A 334 -15.52 -11.25 4.79
CA ARG A 334 -14.55 -10.94 5.85
C ARG A 334 -13.14 -11.17 5.32
N PHE A 335 -12.34 -10.11 5.25
CA PHE A 335 -10.94 -10.19 4.79
C PHE A 335 -9.92 -10.16 5.95
N ARG A 336 -10.36 -9.86 7.17
CA ARG A 336 -9.56 -9.97 8.38
C ARG A 336 -10.40 -10.58 9.52
N GLU A 337 -9.82 -11.54 10.24
CA GLU A 337 -10.52 -12.25 11.31
C GLU A 337 -10.83 -11.30 12.49
N GLU A 338 -9.85 -10.49 12.86
CA GLU A 338 -9.93 -9.53 13.97
C GLU A 338 -10.16 -8.09 13.47
N SER A 339 -10.99 -7.34 14.19
CA SER A 339 -11.13 -5.89 14.00
C SER A 339 -9.91 -5.17 14.57
N LEU A 340 -9.52 -4.06 13.96
CA LEU A 340 -8.56 -3.15 14.59
C LEU A 340 -9.29 -2.35 15.67
N SER A 341 -9.04 -2.67 16.93
CA SER A 341 -9.52 -1.90 18.07
C SER A 341 -8.40 -1.01 18.61
N PHE A 342 -8.74 0.23 18.90
CA PHE A 342 -7.85 1.13 19.62
C PHE A 342 -8.14 0.96 21.11
N LYS A 343 -7.13 0.56 21.88
CA LYS A 343 -7.24 0.60 23.34
C LYS A 343 -7.17 2.06 23.76
N VAL A 344 -8.33 2.67 23.98
CA VAL A 344 -8.43 3.88 24.79
C VAL A 344 -8.19 3.41 26.21
N SER A 345 -6.96 3.58 26.70
CA SER A 345 -6.66 3.30 28.10
C SER A 345 -7.31 4.37 28.96
N ASP A 346 -8.56 4.15 29.36
CA ASP A 346 -9.18 4.86 30.49
C ASP A 346 -8.72 4.28 31.85
N THR A 347 -7.72 3.41 31.85
CA THR A 347 -7.19 2.77 33.05
C THR A 347 -5.83 3.36 33.40
N THR A 348 -5.81 4.24 34.40
CA THR A 348 -4.86 4.10 35.51
C THR A 348 -4.99 2.64 35.95
N VAL A 349 -4.02 1.81 35.60
CA VAL A 349 -3.91 0.48 36.20
C VAL A 349 -3.40 0.71 37.61
N ASP A 350 -4.28 1.19 38.50
CA ASP A 350 -4.16 1.04 39.94
C ASP A 350 -4.46 -0.44 40.25
N GLY A 351 -3.54 -1.29 39.80
CA GLY A 351 -3.46 -2.69 40.19
C GLY A 351 -2.39 -2.79 41.25
N ASP A 352 -2.83 -2.92 42.50
CA ASP A 352 -2.04 -3.22 43.70
C ASP A 352 -1.44 -4.64 43.62
N GLU A 353 -0.70 -4.94 42.54
CA GLU A 353 0.10 -6.15 42.39
C GLU A 353 1.54 -5.86 42.82
N GLY A 354 1.71 -5.77 44.15
CA GLY A 354 2.96 -6.00 44.86
C GLY A 354 4.16 -5.21 44.36
N ALA A 355 4.35 -4.01 44.92
CA ALA A 355 5.55 -3.17 44.92
C ALA A 355 6.82 -3.79 44.28
N LYS A 356 6.82 -3.98 42.95
CA LYS A 356 8.05 -4.10 42.20
C LYS A 356 8.63 -2.70 42.22
N ARG A 357 9.76 -2.53 42.89
CA ARG A 357 10.55 -1.30 42.82
C ARG A 357 10.97 -1.12 41.37
N PHE A 358 10.15 -0.42 40.59
CA PHE A 358 10.51 0.00 39.25
C PHE A 358 11.77 0.85 39.37
N LEU A 359 12.80 0.49 38.61
CA LEU A 359 14.01 1.29 38.58
C LEU A 359 13.70 2.59 37.83
N SER A 360 13.70 3.71 38.55
CA SER A 360 13.63 5.04 37.93
C SER A 360 15.03 5.44 37.48
N TYR A 361 15.18 5.66 36.19
CA TYR A 361 16.38 6.20 35.56
C TYR A 361 16.19 7.70 35.34
N LYS A 362 17.13 8.49 35.84
CA LYS A 362 17.13 9.94 35.67
C LYS A 362 18.18 10.34 34.65
N TYR A 363 17.84 11.25 33.76
CA TYR A 363 18.80 11.93 32.91
C TYR A 363 18.84 13.42 33.28
N PRO A 364 20.04 14.01 33.38
CA PRO A 364 20.18 15.42 33.70
C PRO A 364 19.74 16.29 32.53
N ALA A 365 19.58 17.59 32.78
CA ALA A 365 19.41 18.54 31.69
C ALA A 365 20.64 18.52 30.79
N MET A 366 20.41 18.43 29.48
CA MET A 366 21.47 18.32 28.48
C MET A 366 21.32 19.42 27.43
N THR A 367 22.42 19.88 26.87
CA THR A 367 22.40 20.77 25.71
C THR A 367 23.35 20.23 24.66
N LYS A 368 22.97 20.30 23.38
CA LYS A 368 23.84 19.90 22.28
C LYS A 368 23.71 20.88 21.13
N THR A 369 24.84 21.43 20.72
CA THR A 369 24.94 22.26 19.51
C THR A 369 25.61 21.46 18.40
N GLN A 370 25.04 21.49 17.20
CA GLN A 370 25.61 20.92 15.97
C GLN A 370 25.40 21.91 14.84
N GLY A 371 26.45 22.62 14.44
CA GLY A 371 26.35 23.71 13.47
C GLY A 371 25.35 24.77 13.95
N ASN A 372 24.33 25.03 13.13
CA ASN A 372 23.28 26.02 13.40
C ASN A 372 22.15 25.47 14.29
N PHE A 373 22.16 24.17 14.61
CA PHE A 373 21.12 23.53 15.40
C PHE A 373 21.54 23.44 16.87
N LYS A 374 20.66 23.86 17.78
CA LYS A 374 20.86 23.77 19.23
C LYS A 374 19.69 23.05 19.88
N LEU A 375 19.96 21.90 20.47
CA LEU A 375 19.02 21.11 21.22
C LEU A 375 19.17 21.40 22.72
N HIS A 376 18.05 21.74 23.35
CA HIS A 376 17.92 21.83 24.80
C HIS A 376 17.02 20.71 25.29
N VAL A 377 17.51 19.93 26.24
CA VAL A 377 16.78 18.82 26.87
C VAL A 377 16.70 19.13 28.35
N GLU A 378 15.49 19.19 28.88
CA GLU A 378 15.25 19.35 30.32
C GLU A 378 15.56 18.03 31.05
N ALA A 379 15.82 18.10 32.35
CA ALA A 379 16.03 16.88 33.13
C ALA A 379 14.72 16.10 33.20
N GLY A 380 14.80 14.78 33.13
CA GLY A 380 13.62 13.92 33.20
C GLY A 380 13.94 12.55 33.79
N GLU A 381 12.90 11.78 34.00
CA GLU A 381 12.99 10.42 34.51
C GLU A 381 12.12 9.46 33.69
N PHE A 382 12.48 8.18 33.70
CA PHE A 382 11.70 7.11 33.09
C PHE A 382 11.89 5.81 33.87
N THR A 383 10.89 4.94 33.85
CA THR A 383 10.96 3.64 34.51
C THR A 383 11.25 2.49 33.53
N ASP A 384 11.65 1.33 34.06
CA ASP A 384 11.95 0.12 33.27
C ASP A 384 10.74 -0.52 32.57
N SER A 385 9.53 -0.11 32.93
CA SER A 385 8.27 -0.74 32.51
C SER A 385 7.31 0.22 31.78
N GLU A 386 7.83 1.34 31.28
CA GLU A 386 7.06 2.35 30.55
C GLU A 386 7.40 2.40 29.06
N ILE A 387 6.40 2.72 28.24
CA ILE A 387 6.58 3.07 26.83
C ILE A 387 6.52 4.59 26.72
N ILE A 388 7.64 5.21 26.38
CA ILE A 388 7.73 6.66 26.18
C ILE A 388 7.61 6.98 24.69
N VAL A 389 6.63 7.82 24.37
CA VAL A 389 6.40 8.31 23.01
C VAL A 389 7.01 9.70 22.86
N MET A 390 7.91 9.88 21.89
CA MET A 390 8.46 11.19 21.54
C MET A 390 7.77 11.73 20.29
N LEU A 391 7.12 12.89 20.44
CA LEU A 391 6.41 13.59 19.36
C LEU A 391 7.10 14.93 19.05
N GLY A 392 6.87 15.44 17.83
CA GLY A 392 7.35 16.75 17.40
C GLY A 392 7.72 16.78 15.92
N GLU A 393 8.00 17.96 15.39
CA GLU A 393 8.36 18.18 13.98
C GLU A 393 9.70 17.53 13.60
N ASN A 394 9.89 17.21 12.33
CA ASN A 394 11.18 16.75 11.82
C ASN A 394 12.24 17.84 12.03
N GLY A 395 13.41 17.44 12.51
CA GLY A 395 14.48 18.39 12.85
C GLY A 395 14.45 18.93 14.28
N THR A 396 13.44 18.62 15.11
CA THR A 396 13.40 19.05 16.54
C THR A 396 14.46 18.40 17.44
N GLY A 397 15.27 17.47 16.91
CA GLY A 397 16.35 16.83 17.66
C GLY A 397 15.98 15.53 18.38
N LYS A 398 14.80 14.93 18.13
CA LYS A 398 14.40 13.63 18.70
C LYS A 398 15.46 12.54 18.49
N THR A 399 15.93 12.36 17.25
CA THR A 399 16.99 11.39 16.94
C THR A 399 18.32 11.73 17.62
N THR A 400 18.64 13.03 17.72
CA THR A 400 19.84 13.50 18.42
C THR A 400 19.78 13.18 19.91
N PHE A 401 18.62 13.38 20.54
CA PHE A 401 18.37 13.02 21.93
C PHE A 401 18.50 11.51 22.17
N ILE A 402 17.89 10.67 21.32
CA ILE A 402 18.03 9.21 21.40
C ILE A 402 19.51 8.79 21.27
N ARG A 403 20.25 9.38 20.33
CA ARG A 403 21.69 9.10 20.17
C ARG A 403 22.52 9.55 21.38
N MET A 404 22.09 10.60 22.08
CA MET A 404 22.73 11.03 23.34
C MET A 404 22.46 10.04 24.46
N LEU A 405 21.21 9.60 24.63
CA LEU A 405 20.85 8.56 25.61
C LEU A 405 21.55 7.24 25.33
N ALA A 406 21.71 6.87 24.06
CA ALA A 406 22.43 5.67 23.63
C ALA A 406 23.96 5.77 23.76
N GLY A 407 24.51 6.91 24.21
CA GLY A 407 25.95 7.14 24.33
C GLY A 407 26.70 7.32 23.01
N MET A 408 26.00 7.38 21.87
CA MET A 408 26.60 7.59 20.54
C MET A 408 26.99 9.06 20.31
N LEU A 409 26.36 9.99 21.02
CA LEU A 409 26.68 11.42 20.98
C LEU A 409 26.89 11.96 22.39
N LYS A 410 28.06 12.55 22.66
CA LYS A 410 28.32 13.20 23.96
C LYS A 410 27.52 14.51 24.08
N PRO A 411 26.84 14.78 25.21
CA PRO A 411 26.25 16.08 25.48
C PRO A 411 27.31 17.19 25.43
N GLY A 412 26.93 18.39 24.99
CA GLY A 412 27.74 19.58 25.25
C GLY A 412 27.66 19.90 26.74
N VAL A 413 28.79 19.98 27.43
CA VAL A 413 28.84 20.39 28.83
C VAL A 413 28.44 21.86 28.89
N ARG A 414 27.39 22.21 29.66
CA ARG A 414 27.22 23.60 30.10
C ARG A 414 28.37 23.87 31.07
N GLY A 415 29.30 24.75 30.66
CA GLY A 415 30.16 25.44 31.60
C GLY A 415 29.36 26.39 32.47
#